data_AF-A0A1Y2IJS3-F1
#
_entry.id   AF-A0A1Y2IJS3-F1
#
_cell.length_a   1.000
_cell.length_b   1.000
_cell.length_c   1.000
_cell.angle_alpha   90.00
_cell.angle_beta   90.00
_cell.angle_gamma   90.00
#
_symmetry.space_group_name_H-M   'P 1'
#
loop_
_entity.id
_entity.type
_entity.pdbx_description
1 polymer ?
#
loop_
_entity_poly.entity_id
_entity_poly.type
_entity_poly.pdbx_seq_one_letter_code
_entity_poly.pdbx_strand_id
1 'polypeptide(L)'
;MPRLLIPLNDTIVVCLPAGIAEGRPHYATQITCKTEKPDDIDAITTYYMVRHELSDLVLRIAMAHLASAMPSTLAFEGDHYRLHARHSPWTFGKKVAFMWGNETLESSEDKWTFLFTAKPKQMAP
;
A
#
# COMPACT_ATOMS: atom_id res chain seq x y z
N MET A 1 0.93 16.03 5.95
CA MET A 1 0.71 14.72 6.61
C MET A 1 2.07 14.10 6.90
N PRO A 2 2.30 13.49 8.07
CA PRO A 2 3.52 12.71 8.29
C PRO A 2 3.61 11.66 7.16
N ARG A 3 4.78 11.58 6.52
CA ARG A 3 5.02 10.63 5.42
C ARG A 3 5.11 9.23 5.99
N LEU A 4 4.00 8.50 6.00
CA LEU A 4 4.00 7.07 6.33
C LEU A 4 4.85 6.35 5.28
N LEU A 5 5.82 5.57 5.75
CA LEU A 5 6.67 4.76 4.88
C LEU A 5 6.26 3.32 5.03
N ILE A 6 5.83 2.73 3.93
CA ILE A 6 5.47 1.32 3.90
C ILE A 6 6.78 0.51 4.04
N PRO A 7 6.84 -0.45 4.98
CA PRO A 7 7.96 -1.37 5.07
C PRO A 7 7.92 -2.44 3.97
N LEU A 8 9.10 -2.87 3.50
CA LEU A 8 9.22 -4.02 2.59
C LEU A 8 9.09 -5.33 3.38
N ASN A 9 8.44 -6.32 2.79
CA ASN A 9 8.22 -7.66 3.34
C ASN A 9 7.43 -7.70 4.64
N ASP A 10 6.54 -6.73 4.83
CA ASP A 10 5.76 -6.60 6.05
C ASP A 10 4.30 -6.21 5.76
N THR A 11 3.46 -6.31 6.77
CA THR A 11 2.04 -6.00 6.73
C THR A 11 1.69 -5.02 7.84
N ILE A 12 1.13 -3.89 7.46
CA ILE A 12 0.72 -2.83 8.38
C ILE A 12 -0.76 -2.54 8.23
N VAL A 13 -1.36 -1.98 9.27
CA VAL A 13 -2.69 -1.36 9.20
C VAL A 13 -2.50 0.14 9.17
N VAL A 14 -3.09 0.79 8.18
CA VAL A 14 -3.00 2.23 7.97
C VAL A 14 -4.35 2.89 8.25
N CYS A 15 -4.32 4.06 8.88
CA CYS A 15 -5.48 4.93 8.99
C CYS A 15 -5.50 5.86 7.77
N LEU A 16 -6.56 5.78 6.97
CA LEU A 16 -6.77 6.60 5.79
C LEU A 16 -7.70 7.76 6.15
N PRO A 17 -7.28 9.02 5.87
CA PRO A 17 -8.06 10.20 6.18
C PRO A 17 -9.42 10.16 5.48
N ALA A 18 -10.46 10.56 6.18
CA ALA A 18 -11.75 10.84 5.55
C ALA A 18 -11.59 12.05 4.62
N GLY A 19 -12.21 12.00 3.43
CA GLY A 19 -12.30 13.19 2.59
C GLY A 19 -12.98 14.32 3.35
N ILE A 20 -12.29 15.46 3.52
CA ILE A 20 -12.69 16.61 4.34
C ILE A 20 -14.10 17.13 3.98
N ALA A 21 -14.57 16.85 2.77
CA ALA A 21 -15.81 17.39 2.22
C ALA A 21 -17.11 16.63 2.61
N GLU A 22 -17.07 15.44 3.21
CA GLU A 22 -18.28 14.59 3.25
C GLU A 22 -18.59 13.90 4.59
N GLY A 23 -17.91 14.24 5.70
CA GLY A 23 -18.20 13.61 6.99
C GLY A 23 -18.02 12.08 6.97
N ARG A 24 -17.22 11.57 6.04
CA ARG A 24 -16.91 10.14 5.94
C ARG A 24 -16.12 9.69 7.18
N PRO A 25 -16.28 8.44 7.60
CA PRO A 25 -15.45 7.90 8.68
C PRO A 25 -14.01 7.72 8.20
N HIS A 26 -13.07 7.79 9.14
CA HIS A 26 -11.70 7.37 8.90
C HIS A 26 -11.66 5.85 8.71
N TYR A 27 -10.88 5.38 7.73
CA TYR A 27 -10.81 3.96 7.40
C TYR A 27 -9.50 3.34 7.86
N ALA A 28 -9.58 2.19 8.53
CA ALA A 28 -8.45 1.30 8.71
C ALA A 28 -8.34 0.38 7.49
N THR A 29 -7.15 0.27 6.89
CA THR A 29 -6.87 -0.65 5.78
C THR A 29 -5.61 -1.45 6.07
N GLN A 30 -5.64 -2.76 5.81
CA GLN A 30 -4.43 -3.58 5.80
C GLN A 30 -3.69 -3.43 4.47
N ILE A 31 -2.39 -3.12 4.57
CA ILE A 31 -1.46 -3.01 3.45
C ILE A 31 -0.31 -3.96 3.68
N THR A 32 -0.06 -4.83 2.71
CA THR A 32 1.08 -5.73 2.66
C THR A 32 1.97 -5.32 1.48
N CYS A 33 3.26 -5.09 1.71
CA CYS A 33 4.24 -4.86 0.64
C CYS A 33 5.32 -5.94 0.70
N LYS A 34 5.61 -6.60 -0.42
CA LYS A 34 6.54 -7.73 -0.50
C LYS A 34 7.38 -7.65 -1.76
N THR A 35 8.52 -8.33 -1.77
CA THR A 35 9.31 -8.64 -2.96
C THR A 35 9.33 -10.14 -3.21
N GLU A 36 9.49 -10.56 -4.47
CA GLU A 36 9.73 -11.97 -4.82
C GLU A 36 11.08 -12.48 -4.33
N LYS A 37 12.04 -11.57 -4.15
CA LYS A 37 13.41 -11.87 -3.72
C LYS A 37 13.72 -11.13 -2.41
N PRO A 38 13.30 -11.65 -1.25
CA PRO A 38 13.46 -10.96 0.04
C PRO A 38 14.91 -10.82 0.49
N ASP A 39 15.81 -11.68 0.00
CA ASP A 39 17.23 -11.70 0.36
C ASP A 39 18.12 -11.01 -0.70
N ASP A 40 17.54 -10.49 -1.78
CA ASP A 40 18.28 -9.83 -2.86
C ASP A 40 18.62 -8.38 -2.49
N ILE A 41 19.92 -8.13 -2.28
CA ILE A 41 20.45 -6.82 -1.88
C ILE A 41 20.07 -5.74 -2.88
N ASP A 42 20.07 -6.03 -4.18
CA ASP A 42 19.72 -5.04 -5.20
C ASP A 42 18.24 -4.70 -5.13
N ALA A 43 17.38 -5.69 -4.86
CA ALA A 43 15.95 -5.47 -4.66
C ALA A 43 15.69 -4.62 -3.40
N ILE A 44 16.33 -4.94 -2.29
CA ILE A 44 16.20 -4.21 -1.02
C ILE A 44 16.70 -2.77 -1.19
N THR A 45 17.88 -2.58 -1.79
CA THR A 45 18.47 -1.25 -2.01
C THR A 45 17.58 -0.40 -2.91
N THR A 46 17.14 -0.96 -4.04
CA THR A 46 16.25 -0.26 -4.97
C THR A 46 14.95 0.14 -4.28
N TYR A 47 14.35 -0.75 -3.48
CA TYR A 47 13.15 -0.42 -2.71
C TYR A 47 13.37 0.79 -1.80
N TYR A 48 14.45 0.81 -1.02
CA TYR A 48 14.72 1.93 -0.10
C TYR A 48 15.01 3.24 -0.83
N MET A 49 15.57 3.19 -2.04
CA MET A 49 15.75 4.38 -2.90
C MET A 49 14.41 4.97 -3.34
N VAL A 50 13.42 4.14 -3.66
CA VAL A 50 12.10 4.59 -4.16
C VAL A 50 10.98 4.55 -3.11
N ARG A 51 11.28 4.20 -1.85
CA ARG A 51 10.28 3.93 -0.80
C ARG A 51 9.30 5.06 -0.60
N HIS A 52 9.76 6.31 -0.72
CA HIS A 52 8.90 7.48 -0.57
C HIS A 52 7.84 7.54 -1.67
N GLU A 53 8.25 7.40 -2.93
CA GLU A 53 7.35 7.38 -4.08
C GLU A 53 6.38 6.19 -4.01
N LEU A 54 6.90 5.00 -3.67
CA LEU A 54 6.08 3.80 -3.51
C LEU A 54 5.02 3.98 -2.42
N SER A 55 5.41 4.55 -1.28
CA SER A 55 4.47 4.76 -0.16
C SER A 55 3.37 5.74 -0.56
N ASP A 56 3.72 6.83 -1.26
CA ASP A 56 2.74 7.79 -1.78
C ASP A 56 1.80 7.13 -2.81
N LEU A 57 2.33 6.30 -3.73
CA LEU A 57 1.55 5.57 -4.71
C LEU A 57 0.58 4.58 -4.05
N VAL A 58 1.08 3.77 -3.11
CA VAL A 58 0.30 2.79 -2.33
C VAL A 58 -0.85 3.46 -1.60
N LEU A 59 -0.60 4.59 -0.93
CA LEU A 59 -1.64 5.32 -0.22
C LEU A 59 -2.67 5.93 -1.17
N ARG A 60 -2.24 6.47 -2.32
CA ARG A 60 -3.16 6.99 -3.34
C ARG A 60 -4.08 5.91 -3.90
N ILE A 61 -3.54 4.72 -4.17
CA ILE A 61 -4.32 3.55 -4.63
C ILE A 61 -5.36 3.18 -3.58
N ALA A 62 -4.95 3.05 -2.31
CA ALA A 62 -5.86 2.68 -1.23
C ALA A 62 -6.97 3.74 -1.03
N MET A 63 -6.62 5.03 -1.03
CA MET A 63 -7.59 6.13 -0.92
C MET A 63 -8.53 6.20 -2.14
N ALA A 64 -8.01 6.05 -3.35
CA ALA A 64 -8.83 6.06 -4.57
C ALA A 64 -9.85 4.93 -4.56
N HIS A 65 -9.48 3.76 -4.04
CA HIS A 65 -10.37 2.62 -3.91
C HIS A 65 -11.55 2.84 -2.96
N LEU A 66 -11.36 3.64 -1.91
CA LEU A 66 -12.46 4.05 -1.02
C LEU A 66 -13.44 5.02 -1.72
N ALA A 67 -12.97 5.77 -2.71
CA ALA A 67 -13.82 6.70 -3.46
C ALA A 67 -14.57 6.00 -4.61
N SER A 68 -13.92 5.04 -5.27
CA SER A 68 -14.47 4.27 -6.38
C SER A 68 -13.89 2.87 -6.41
N ALA A 69 -14.72 1.88 -6.71
CA ALA A 69 -14.25 0.52 -6.97
C ALA A 69 -13.12 0.54 -8.01
N MET A 70 -12.03 -0.16 -7.70
CA MET A 70 -10.85 -0.27 -8.55
C MET A 70 -10.72 -1.71 -9.08
N PRO A 71 -10.06 -1.90 -10.23
CA PRO A 71 -9.72 -3.24 -10.71
C PRO A 71 -9.02 -4.07 -9.63
N SER A 72 -9.31 -5.37 -9.60
CA SER A 72 -8.75 -6.31 -8.62
C SER A 72 -7.23 -6.44 -8.70
N THR A 73 -6.66 -6.16 -9.86
CA THR A 73 -5.22 -6.16 -10.12
C THR A 73 -4.80 -4.92 -10.91
N LEU A 74 -3.69 -4.32 -10.50
CA LEU A 74 -3.08 -3.16 -11.16
C LEU A 74 -1.56 -3.39 -11.29
N ALA A 75 -0.97 -2.82 -12.33
CA ALA A 75 0.47 -2.86 -12.55
C ALA A 75 0.99 -1.44 -12.81
N PHE A 76 2.10 -1.10 -12.15
CA PHE A 76 2.77 0.18 -12.30
C PHE A 76 4.23 -0.04 -12.67
N GLU A 77 4.72 0.76 -13.60
CA GLU A 77 6.09 0.71 -14.12
C GLU A 77 6.80 1.99 -13.71
N GLY A 78 7.82 1.88 -12.87
CA GLY A 78 8.77 2.95 -12.59
C GLY A 78 10.08 2.71 -13.33
N ASP A 79 11.00 3.67 -13.29
CA ASP A 79 12.28 3.58 -14.01
C ASP A 79 13.12 2.39 -13.54
N HIS A 80 13.08 2.10 -12.24
CA HIS A 80 13.90 1.07 -11.60
C HIS A 80 13.10 -0.09 -11.02
N TYR A 81 11.78 -0.07 -11.16
CA TYR A 81 10.92 -1.06 -10.51
C TYR A 81 9.63 -1.33 -11.27
N ARG A 82 8.99 -2.44 -10.90
CA ARG A 82 7.60 -2.74 -11.20
C ARG A 82 6.85 -2.99 -9.90
N LEU A 83 5.61 -2.51 -9.81
CA LEU A 83 4.74 -2.72 -8.67
C LEU A 83 3.43 -3.36 -9.16
N HIS A 84 3.16 -4.59 -8.73
CA HIS A 84 1.87 -5.22 -8.92
C HIS A 84 1.02 -5.06 -7.67
N ALA A 85 -0.13 -4.42 -7.78
CA ALA A 85 -1.09 -4.28 -6.70
C ALA A 85 -2.25 -5.25 -6.91
N ARG A 86 -2.68 -5.91 -5.85
CA ARG A 86 -3.88 -6.73 -5.82
C ARG A 86 -4.66 -6.44 -4.55
N HIS A 87 -5.97 -6.35 -4.66
CA HIS A 87 -6.85 -6.28 -3.51
C HIS A 87 -7.72 -7.54 -3.37
N SER A 88 -8.22 -7.75 -2.16
CA SER A 88 -9.08 -8.89 -1.81
C SER A 88 -9.86 -8.59 -0.53
N PRO A 89 -11.02 -9.24 -0.29
CA PRO A 89 -11.81 -9.01 0.92
C PRO A 89 -11.02 -9.17 2.22
N TRP A 90 -11.19 -8.21 3.13
CA TRP A 90 -10.57 -8.21 4.46
C TRP A 90 -11.55 -8.69 5.54
N THR A 91 -11.87 -9.98 5.49
CA THR A 91 -12.83 -10.61 6.41
C THR A 91 -12.43 -10.50 7.89
N PHE A 92 -11.13 -10.44 8.19
CA PHE A 92 -10.63 -10.26 9.55
C PHE A 92 -10.82 -8.82 10.05
N GLY A 93 -10.63 -7.81 9.18
CA GLY A 93 -10.81 -6.40 9.55
C GLY A 93 -12.20 -6.12 10.11
N LYS A 94 -13.23 -6.75 9.54
CA LYS A 94 -14.63 -6.65 9.99
C LYS A 94 -14.90 -7.22 11.40
N LYS A 95 -13.95 -7.95 11.98
CA LYS A 95 -14.06 -8.57 13.32
C LYS A 95 -13.31 -7.79 14.39
N VAL A 96 -12.61 -6.72 14.02
CA VAL A 96 -11.73 -5.96 14.91
C VAL A 96 -12.23 -4.52 14.96
N ALA A 97 -12.30 -3.95 16.17
CA ALA A 97 -12.55 -2.53 16.35
C ALA A 97 -11.21 -1.77 16.24
N PHE A 98 -11.13 -0.84 15.30
CA PHE A 98 -9.95 0.01 15.12
C PHE A 98 -10.18 1.38 15.76
N MET A 99 -9.15 1.92 16.39
CA MET A 99 -9.18 3.24 17.01
C MET A 99 -7.92 4.04 16.71
N TRP A 100 -8.07 5.34 16.52
CA TRP A 100 -6.98 6.31 16.41
C TRP A 100 -7.16 7.39 17.48
N GLY A 101 -6.41 7.29 18.58
CA GLY A 101 -6.69 8.09 19.76
C GLY A 101 -8.09 7.79 20.29
N ASN A 102 -8.97 8.79 20.29
CA ASN A 102 -10.37 8.67 20.73
C ASN A 102 -11.36 8.44 19.56
N GLU A 103 -10.88 8.39 18.32
CA GLU A 103 -11.71 8.20 17.14
C GLU A 103 -11.83 6.71 16.79
N THR A 104 -13.04 6.22 16.60
CA THR A 104 -13.28 4.88 16.04
C THR A 104 -13.14 4.93 14.52
N LEU A 105 -12.42 3.95 13.97
CA LEU A 105 -12.23 3.81 12.53
C LEU A 105 -13.13 2.69 11.98
N GLU A 106 -13.64 2.88 10.78
CA GLU A 106 -14.28 1.78 10.03
C GLU A 106 -13.21 0.92 9.35
N SER A 107 -13.38 -0.39 9.33
CA SER A 107 -12.50 -1.26 8.53
C SER A 107 -12.86 -1.15 7.05
N SER A 108 -11.87 -1.01 6.17
CA SER A 108 -12.10 -1.15 4.73
C SER A 108 -12.62 -2.53 4.36
N GLU A 109 -13.38 -2.61 3.26
CA GLU A 109 -13.91 -3.89 2.77
C GLU A 109 -12.81 -4.82 2.28
N ASP A 110 -11.79 -4.26 1.64
CA ASP A 110 -10.66 -4.95 1.04
C ASP A 110 -9.34 -4.62 1.74
N LYS A 111 -8.38 -5.54 1.61
CA LYS A 111 -6.97 -5.38 1.96
C LYS A 111 -6.12 -5.41 0.71
N TRP A 112 -4.95 -4.79 0.77
CA TRP A 112 -4.05 -4.69 -0.37
C TRP A 112 -2.76 -5.49 -0.19
N THR A 113 -2.34 -6.13 -1.27
CA THR A 113 -1.00 -6.72 -1.42
C THR A 113 -0.29 -6.05 -2.59
N PHE A 114 0.89 -5.52 -2.33
CA PHE A 114 1.77 -4.92 -3.31
C PHE A 114 3.02 -5.78 -3.46
N LEU A 115 3.28 -6.24 -4.68
CA LEU A 115 4.47 -6.99 -5.04
C LEU A 115 5.43 -6.06 -5.79
N PHE A 116 6.54 -5.74 -5.14
CA PHE A 116 7.63 -4.95 -5.68
C PHE A 116 8.65 -5.86 -6.36
N THR A 117 9.08 -5.48 -7.55
CA THR A 117 10.17 -6.14 -8.29
C THR A 117 11.14 -5.06 -8.76
N ALA A 118 12.40 -5.14 -8.32
CA ALA A 118 13.45 -4.29 -8.88
C ALA A 118 13.76 -4.71 -10.32
N LYS A 119 13.91 -3.73 -11.21
CA LYS A 119 14.34 -4.00 -12.58
C LYS A 119 15.85 -4.27 -12.57
N PRO A 120 16.33 -5.25 -13.37
CA PRO A 120 17.76 -5.40 -13.59
C PRO A 120 18.33 -4.08 -14.08
N LYS A 121 19.49 -3.65 -13.57
CA LYS A 121 20.26 -2.60 -14.24
C LYS A 121 20.51 -3.10 -15.67
N GLN A 122 20.01 -2.38 -16.66
CA GLN A 122 20.47 -2.59 -18.03
C GLN A 122 21.96 -2.28 -18.02
N MET A 123 22.80 -3.32 -18.08
CA MET A 123 24.17 -3.14 -18.50
C MET A 123 24.09 -2.66 -19.95
N ALA A 124 24.45 -1.40 -20.17
CA ALA A 124 24.64 -0.88 -21.51
C ALA A 124 25.66 -1.79 -22.23
N PRO A 125 25.44 -2.14 -23.51
CA PRO A 125 26.35 -2.96 -24.29
C PRO A 125 27.73 -2.31 -24.46
#